data_AF-A0A1M7R148-F1
#
_entry.id   AF-A0A1M7R148-F1
#
_cell.length_a   1.000
_cell.length_b   1.000
_cell.length_c   1.000
_cell.angle_alpha   90.00
_cell.angle_beta   90.00
_cell.angle_gamma   90.00
#
_symmetry.space_group_name_H-M   'P 1'
#
loop_
_entity.id
_entity.type
_entity.pdbx_description
1 polymer ?
#
loop_
_entity_poly.entity_id
_entity_poly.type
_entity_poly.pdbx_seq_one_letter_code
_entity_poly.pdbx_strand_id
1 'polypeptide(L)'
;MTAGYSGTPLSKKLGLKDGCTIALLGEPSGYRMLLAPVPSGVEFTSRATDTTDIAHVFVTARDGLSVHLQSLRKTLKPDAALWISWPKKASKVPTDITEDTIRELALPLGFVDIKVCAVDAVWSGLKLVVRKELR
;
A
#
# COMPACT_ATOMS: atom_id res chain seq x y z
N MET A 1 -13.99 19.94 10.29
CA MET A 1 -14.71 18.65 10.37
C MET A 1 -13.69 17.52 10.26
N THR A 2 -12.98 17.26 11.36
CA THR A 2 -11.83 16.35 11.43
C THR A 2 -12.33 14.96 11.80
N ALA A 3 -12.64 14.14 10.80
CA ALA A 3 -12.97 12.75 11.02
C ALA A 3 -11.74 12.01 11.59
N GLY A 4 -11.97 11.25 12.65
CA GLY A 4 -10.95 10.77 13.58
C GLY A 4 -9.74 10.10 12.94
N TYR A 5 -8.55 10.53 13.33
CA TYR A 5 -7.33 9.78 13.14
C TYR A 5 -6.44 10.03 14.34
N SER A 6 -5.82 8.96 14.85
CA SER A 6 -4.70 9.09 15.78
C SER A 6 -3.75 10.17 15.24
N GLY A 7 -3.27 11.07 16.10
CA GLY A 7 -2.37 12.19 15.73
C GLY A 7 -1.04 11.77 15.10
N THR A 8 -0.87 10.48 14.80
CA THR A 8 0.23 9.93 14.01
C THR A 8 0.05 10.26 12.52
N PRO A 9 1.03 10.93 11.89
CA PRO A 9 1.03 11.18 10.45
C PRO A 9 0.87 9.90 9.61
N LEU A 10 0.28 10.02 8.42
CA LEU A 10 0.08 8.90 7.51
C LEU A 10 1.42 8.26 7.10
N SER A 11 2.45 9.06 6.81
CA SER A 11 3.81 8.57 6.51
C SER A 11 4.32 7.58 7.56
N LYS A 12 4.15 7.93 8.85
CA LYS A 12 4.53 7.06 9.96
C LYS A 12 3.64 5.82 10.08
N LYS A 13 2.34 5.92 9.78
CA LYS A 13 1.43 4.76 9.73
C LYS A 13 1.85 3.76 8.65
N LEU A 14 2.21 4.26 7.47
CA LEU A 14 2.67 3.47 6.33
C LEU A 14 4.08 2.89 6.55
N GLY A 15 4.85 3.51 7.46
CA GLY A 15 6.16 3.03 7.89
C GLY A 15 7.31 3.60 7.06
N LEU A 16 7.12 4.79 6.46
CA LEU A 16 8.20 5.53 5.82
C LEU A 16 9.29 5.85 6.86
N LYS A 17 10.54 5.69 6.46
CA LYS A 17 11.73 5.96 7.26
C LYS A 17 12.65 6.91 6.48
N ASP A 18 13.60 7.54 7.17
CA ASP A 18 14.60 8.35 6.50
C ASP A 18 15.35 7.53 5.44
N GLY A 19 15.59 8.14 4.28
CA GLY A 19 16.35 7.53 3.17
C GLY A 19 15.65 6.40 2.42
N CYS A 20 14.38 6.06 2.74
CA CYS A 20 13.73 4.91 2.12
C CYS A 20 13.19 5.23 0.72
N THR A 21 13.14 4.22 -0.15
CA THR A 21 12.50 4.33 -1.47
C THR A 21 11.07 3.81 -1.43
N ILE A 22 10.11 4.64 -1.84
CA ILE A 22 8.70 4.26 -1.99
C ILE A 22 8.23 4.35 -3.44
N ALA A 23 7.74 3.23 -3.97
CA ALA A 23 7.09 3.16 -5.26
C ALA A 23 5.58 3.40 -5.10
N LEU A 24 5.05 4.42 -5.76
CA LEU A 24 3.63 4.72 -5.81
C LEU A 24 3.05 4.27 -7.15
N LEU A 25 2.03 3.40 -7.09
CA LEU A 25 1.42 2.80 -8.26
C LEU A 25 -0.07 3.13 -8.28
N GLY A 26 -0.48 3.99 -9.22
CA GLY A 26 -1.87 4.40 -9.40
C GLY A 26 -2.38 5.39 -8.35
N GLU A 27 -1.50 6.14 -7.69
CA GLU A 27 -1.90 7.04 -6.61
C GLU A 27 -2.91 8.10 -7.08
N PRO A 28 -3.92 8.44 -6.25
CA PRO A 28 -4.84 9.51 -6.59
C PRO A 28 -4.14 10.88 -6.47
N SER A 29 -4.67 11.86 -7.21
CA SER A 29 -4.23 13.24 -7.14
C SER A 29 -4.19 13.75 -5.70
N GLY A 30 -3.07 14.39 -5.32
CA GLY A 30 -2.89 14.95 -3.97
C GLY A 30 -2.47 13.94 -2.90
N TYR A 31 -2.36 12.64 -3.19
CA TYR A 31 -1.95 11.64 -2.21
C TYR A 31 -0.61 11.96 -1.52
N ARG A 32 0.38 12.47 -2.28
CA ARG A 32 1.69 12.84 -1.72
C ARG A 32 1.61 13.93 -0.66
N MET A 33 0.61 14.81 -0.72
CA MET A 33 0.39 15.83 0.32
C MET A 33 -0.09 15.21 1.63
N LEU A 34 -0.85 14.10 1.56
CA LEU A 34 -1.32 13.38 2.74
C LEU A 34 -0.17 12.70 3.49
N LEU A 35 0.96 12.47 2.84
CA LEU A 35 2.16 11.90 3.45
C LEU A 35 2.95 12.91 4.27
N ALA A 36 2.65 14.20 4.20
CA ALA A 36 3.35 15.20 4.99
C ALA A 36 3.05 15.03 6.51
N PRO A 37 4.05 15.23 7.39
CA PRO A 37 5.47 15.38 7.08
C PRO A 37 6.09 14.06 6.57
N VAL A 38 6.92 14.19 5.54
CA VAL A 38 7.70 13.07 4.97
C VAL A 38 9.07 13.03 5.66
N PRO A 39 9.56 11.86 6.10
CA PRO A 39 10.92 11.70 6.62
C PRO A 39 12.00 12.17 5.63
N SER A 40 13.19 12.49 6.13
CA SER A 40 14.26 13.07 5.32
C SER A 40 14.79 12.06 4.31
N GLY A 41 15.05 12.50 3.07
CA GLY A 41 15.65 11.65 2.04
C GLY A 41 14.75 10.52 1.52
N VAL A 42 13.44 10.55 1.77
CA VAL A 42 12.51 9.61 1.14
C VAL A 42 12.44 9.88 -0.36
N GLU A 43 12.65 8.84 -1.15
CA GLU A 43 12.55 8.91 -2.61
C GLU A 43 11.22 8.34 -3.10
N PHE A 44 10.53 9.09 -3.96
CA PHE A 44 9.27 8.67 -4.56
C PHE A 44 9.50 8.24 -6.00
N THR A 45 9.14 6.99 -6.33
CA THR A 45 9.22 6.46 -7.70
C THR A 45 7.83 6.07 -8.22
N SER A 46 7.70 5.99 -9.54
CA SER A 46 6.49 5.49 -10.22
C SER A 46 6.61 4.02 -10.65
N ARG A 47 7.71 3.36 -10.28
CA ARG A 47 8.02 1.97 -10.63
C ARG A 47 8.67 1.28 -9.44
N ALA A 48 8.17 0.09 -9.12
CA ALA A 48 8.81 -0.79 -8.16
C ALA A 48 10.01 -1.50 -8.78
N THR A 49 11.06 -1.66 -7.98
CA THR A 49 12.33 -2.33 -8.29
C THR A 49 12.73 -3.21 -7.10
N ASP A 50 13.82 -3.95 -7.23
CA ASP A 50 14.44 -4.71 -6.14
C ASP A 50 15.01 -3.82 -5.03
N THR A 51 15.31 -2.54 -5.32
CA THR A 51 15.72 -1.53 -4.34
C THR A 51 14.56 -0.85 -3.60
N THR A 52 13.31 -1.11 -3.99
CA THR A 52 12.14 -0.50 -3.35
C THR A 52 11.93 -1.05 -1.93
N ASP A 53 11.82 -0.16 -0.94
CA ASP A 53 11.53 -0.53 0.45
C ASP A 53 10.02 -0.67 0.71
N ILE A 54 9.23 0.18 0.07
CA ILE A 54 7.77 0.22 0.19
C ILE A 54 7.15 0.35 -1.19
N ALA A 55 6.26 -0.55 -1.57
CA ALA A 55 5.37 -0.34 -2.70
C ALA A 55 3.96 -0.01 -2.19
N HIS A 56 3.34 1.05 -2.70
CA HIS A 56 1.96 1.40 -2.40
C HIS A 56 1.12 1.43 -3.67
N VAL A 57 0.25 0.44 -3.81
CA VAL A 57 -0.63 0.24 -4.95
C VAL A 57 -2.04 0.75 -4.63
N PHE A 58 -2.61 1.52 -5.53
CA PHE A 58 -4.02 1.95 -5.49
C PHE A 58 -4.75 1.29 -6.64
N VAL A 59 -5.83 0.58 -6.33
CA VAL A 59 -6.55 -0.22 -7.32
C VAL A 59 -8.03 -0.33 -6.96
N THR A 60 -8.87 -0.42 -7.98
CA THR A 60 -10.35 -0.50 -7.85
C THR A 60 -10.93 -1.78 -8.45
N ALA A 61 -10.11 -2.58 -9.15
CA ALA A 61 -10.53 -3.79 -9.84
C ALA A 61 -9.66 -4.99 -9.45
N ARG A 62 -10.30 -6.13 -9.18
CA ARG A 62 -9.66 -7.39 -8.78
C ARG A 62 -8.61 -7.87 -9.77
N ASP A 63 -8.87 -7.72 -11.07
CA ASP A 63 -7.94 -8.14 -12.12
C ASP A 63 -6.64 -7.32 -12.07
N GLY A 64 -6.75 -6.00 -11.91
CA GLY A 64 -5.60 -5.12 -11.73
C GLY A 64 -4.80 -5.49 -10.48
N LEU A 65 -5.49 -5.80 -9.39
CA LEU A 65 -4.85 -6.24 -8.14
C LEU A 65 -4.05 -7.53 -8.33
N SER A 66 -4.62 -8.52 -9.02
CA SER A 66 -3.94 -9.79 -9.31
C SER A 66 -2.64 -9.58 -10.10
N VAL A 67 -2.67 -8.74 -11.14
CA VAL A 67 -1.49 -8.41 -11.95
C VAL A 67 -0.41 -7.72 -11.11
N HIS A 68 -0.80 -6.72 -10.29
CA HIS A 68 0.14 -6.03 -9.41
C HIS A 68 0.79 -6.96 -8.40
N LEU A 69 0.01 -7.81 -7.71
CA LEU A 69 0.53 -8.74 -6.70
C LEU A 69 1.53 -9.72 -7.31
N GLN A 70 1.23 -10.31 -8.47
CA GLN A 70 2.12 -11.24 -9.15
C GLN A 70 3.42 -10.57 -9.62
N SER A 71 3.33 -9.36 -10.18
CA SER A 71 4.51 -8.61 -10.61
C SER A 71 5.37 -8.22 -9.41
N LEU A 72 4.77 -7.64 -8.38
CA LEU A 72 5.50 -7.14 -7.20
C LEU A 72 6.15 -8.27 -6.40
N ARG A 73 5.53 -9.46 -6.37
CA ARG A 73 6.14 -10.64 -5.73
C ARG A 73 7.46 -11.06 -6.37
N LYS A 74 7.61 -10.82 -7.69
CA LYS A 74 8.82 -11.12 -8.46
C LYS A 74 9.86 -10.00 -8.39
N THR A 75 9.41 -8.76 -8.25
CA THR A 75 10.26 -7.57 -8.33
C THR A 75 10.80 -7.12 -6.98
N LEU A 76 9.97 -7.13 -5.93
CA LEU A 76 10.35 -6.58 -4.63
C LEU A 76 11.27 -7.55 -3.88
N LYS A 77 12.23 -6.99 -3.15
CA LYS A 77 13.02 -7.73 -2.15
C LYS A 77 12.13 -8.31 -1.03
N PRO A 78 12.50 -9.43 -0.40
CA PRO A 78 11.62 -10.13 0.56
C PRO A 78 11.25 -9.35 1.83
N ASP A 79 12.05 -8.36 2.22
CA ASP A 79 11.82 -7.51 3.38
C ASP A 79 11.03 -6.23 3.08
N ALA A 80 10.71 -5.97 1.80
CA ALA A 80 9.90 -4.83 1.38
C ALA A 80 8.47 -4.92 1.94
N ALA A 81 7.89 -3.77 2.23
CA ALA A 81 6.48 -3.66 2.58
C ALA A 81 5.64 -3.40 1.33
N LEU A 82 4.51 -4.09 1.21
CA LEU A 82 3.51 -3.81 0.20
C LEU A 82 2.24 -3.26 0.85
N TRP A 83 1.78 -2.10 0.41
CA TRP A 83 0.50 -1.54 0.78
C TRP A 83 -0.45 -1.62 -0.40
N ILE A 84 -1.62 -2.22 -0.18
CA ILE A 84 -2.72 -2.25 -1.16
C ILE A 84 -3.82 -1.33 -0.66
N SER A 85 -4.14 -0.31 -1.44
CA SER A 85 -5.23 0.62 -1.21
C SER A 85 -6.42 0.34 -2.13
N TRP A 86 -7.62 0.28 -1.55
CA TRP A 86 -8.88 0.15 -2.27
C TRP A 86 -9.92 1.14 -1.74
N PRO A 87 -10.92 1.55 -2.53
CA PRO A 87 -11.96 2.44 -2.07
C PRO A 87 -12.82 1.81 -0.99
N LYS A 88 -13.11 2.57 0.07
CA LYS A 88 -14.07 2.19 1.11
C LYS A 88 -15.46 2.09 0.51
N LYS A 89 -16.27 1.17 1.01
CA LYS A 89 -17.69 1.04 0.65
C LYS A 89 -18.47 2.37 0.78
N ALA A 90 -18.13 3.18 1.79
CA ALA A 90 -18.78 4.47 2.03
C ALA A 90 -18.38 5.59 1.05
N SER A 91 -17.29 5.41 0.28
CA SER A 91 -16.77 6.45 -0.62
C SER A 91 -17.59 6.64 -1.90
N LYS A 92 -18.50 5.69 -2.21
CA LYS A 92 -19.29 5.63 -3.46
C LYS A 92 -18.44 5.49 -4.74
N VAL A 93 -17.13 5.30 -4.63
CA VAL A 93 -16.27 4.92 -5.76
C VAL A 93 -16.51 3.43 -6.05
N PRO A 94 -16.87 3.05 -7.28
CA PRO A 94 -17.07 1.66 -7.66
C PRO A 94 -15.78 0.85 -7.47
N THR A 95 -15.91 -0.32 -6.83
CA THR A 95 -14.81 -1.27 -6.64
C THR A 95 -15.39 -2.67 -6.42
N ASP A 96 -14.73 -3.69 -6.95
CA ASP A 96 -15.00 -5.10 -6.65
C ASP A 96 -14.05 -5.65 -5.55
N ILE A 97 -13.17 -4.79 -5.03
CA ILE A 97 -12.16 -5.16 -4.03
C ILE A 97 -12.69 -4.94 -2.60
N THR A 98 -12.51 -5.97 -1.79
CA THR A 98 -12.62 -5.95 -0.32
C THR A 98 -11.29 -6.36 0.32
N GLU A 99 -11.18 -6.23 1.64
CA GLU A 99 -10.02 -6.76 2.38
C GLU A 99 -9.85 -8.27 2.14
N ASP A 100 -10.96 -9.02 2.10
CA ASP A 100 -10.95 -10.46 1.82
C ASP A 100 -10.47 -10.78 0.40
N THR A 101 -10.88 -9.97 -0.59
CA THR A 101 -10.39 -10.09 -1.97
C THR A 101 -8.86 -9.94 -2.03
N ILE A 102 -8.29 -9.03 -1.25
CA ILE A 102 -6.85 -8.84 -1.18
C ILE A 102 -6.16 -10.04 -0.55
N ARG A 103 -6.68 -10.55 0.58
CA ARG A 103 -6.12 -11.74 1.23
C ARG A 103 -6.18 -12.97 0.34
N GLU A 104 -7.31 -13.19 -0.32
CA GLU A 104 -7.53 -14.32 -1.22
C GLU A 104 -6.47 -14.37 -2.34
N LEU A 105 -6.13 -13.23 -2.92
CA LEU A 105 -5.12 -13.14 -3.98
C LEU A 105 -3.68 -13.12 -3.45
N ALA A 106 -3.44 -12.51 -2.30
CA ALA A 106 -2.10 -12.29 -1.78
C ALA A 106 -1.53 -13.51 -1.02
N LEU A 107 -2.35 -14.22 -0.25
CA LEU A 107 -1.90 -15.35 0.57
C LEU A 107 -1.27 -16.49 -0.26
N PRO A 108 -1.83 -16.92 -1.41
CA PRO A 108 -1.21 -17.95 -2.26
C PRO A 108 0.14 -17.54 -2.85
N LEU A 109 0.40 -16.24 -2.98
CA LEU A 109 1.66 -15.70 -3.48
C LEU A 109 2.74 -15.61 -2.38
N GLY A 110 2.43 -16.05 -1.16
CA GLY A 110 3.34 -16.03 -0.03
C GLY A 110 3.39 -14.70 0.72
N PHE A 111 2.43 -13.80 0.48
CA PHE A 111 2.23 -12.65 1.36
C PHE A 111 1.44 -13.05 2.61
N VAL A 112 1.53 -12.22 3.64
CA VAL A 112 0.67 -12.22 4.82
C VAL A 112 0.29 -10.79 5.16
N ASP A 113 -0.93 -10.59 5.63
CA ASP A 113 -1.38 -9.31 6.13
C ASP A 113 -0.88 -9.03 7.54
N ILE A 114 -0.66 -7.75 7.82
CA ILE A 114 -0.11 -7.26 9.09
C ILE A 114 -1.08 -6.33 9.79
N LYS A 115 -1.55 -5.31 9.06
CA LYS A 115 -2.45 -4.29 9.61
C LYS A 115 -3.20 -3.57 8.51
N VAL A 116 -4.40 -3.13 8.83
CA VAL A 116 -5.19 -2.20 8.03
C VAL A 116 -5.04 -0.79 8.60
N CYS A 117 -5.07 0.22 7.73
CA CYS A 117 -5.31 1.60 8.14
C CYS A 117 -6.19 2.30 7.12
N ALA A 118 -6.90 3.32 7.57
CA ALA A 118 -7.53 4.23 6.65
C ALA A 118 -6.47 5.23 6.13
N VAL A 119 -6.42 5.43 4.81
CA VAL A 119 -5.42 6.28 4.14
C VAL A 119 -5.94 7.72 4.09
N ASP A 120 -7.18 7.88 3.66
CA ASP A 120 -7.90 9.15 3.71
C ASP A 120 -9.41 8.88 3.89
N ALA A 121 -10.29 9.76 3.41
CA ALA A 121 -11.74 9.55 3.44
C ALA A 121 -12.21 8.46 2.46
N VAL A 122 -11.51 8.28 1.34
CA VAL A 122 -11.87 7.40 0.22
C VAL A 122 -11.22 6.03 0.34
N TRP A 123 -9.94 5.97 0.68
CA TRP A 123 -9.11 4.77 0.56
C TRP A 123 -8.86 4.12 1.93
N SER A 124 -9.06 2.80 1.99
CA SER A 124 -8.46 1.92 3.01
C SER A 124 -7.15 1.38 2.47
N GLY A 125 -6.23 1.00 3.35
CA GLY A 125 -4.95 0.39 3.01
C GLY A 125 -4.67 -0.84 3.87
N LEU A 126 -4.23 -1.93 3.25
CA LEU A 126 -3.79 -3.17 3.92
C LEU A 126 -2.29 -3.35 3.71
N LYS A 127 -1.55 -3.49 4.81
CA LYS A 127 -0.13 -3.82 4.77
C LYS A 127 0.07 -5.32 4.63
N LEU A 128 0.80 -5.70 3.59
CA LEU A 128 1.28 -7.03 3.29
C LEU A 128 2.81 -7.09 3.42
N VAL A 129 3.32 -8.25 3.79
CA VAL A 129 4.75 -8.58 3.73
C VAL A 129 4.93 -10.02 3.28
N VAL A 130 6.09 -10.39 2.74
CA VAL A 130 6.39 -11.80 2.43
C VAL A 130 6.46 -12.59 3.74
N ARG A 131 5.91 -13.81 3.77
CA ARG A 131 6.00 -14.73 4.92
C ARG A 131 7.46 -14.98 5.31
N LYS A 132 7.75 -15.10 6.60
CA LYS A 132 9.14 -15.21 7.09
C LYS A 132 9.86 -16.42 6.51
N GLU A 133 9.18 -17.53 6.33
CA GLU A 133 9.71 -18.77 5.75
C GLU A 133 10.01 -18.67 4.24
N LEU A 134 9.61 -17.59 3.57
CA LEU A 134 9.83 -17.33 2.14
C LEU A 134 10.78 -16.14 1.89
N ARG A 135 11.48 -15.67 2.94
CA ARG A 135 12.47 -14.59 2.87
C ARG A 135 13.89 -15.12 2.86
#